data_AF-F6RAK7-F1
#
_entry.id   AF-F6RAK7-F1
#
_cell.length_a   1.000
_cell.length_b   1.000
_cell.length_c   1.000
_cell.angle_alpha   90.00
_cell.angle_beta   90.00
_cell.angle_gamma   90.00
#
_symmetry.space_group_name_H-M   'P 1'
#
loop_
_entity.id
_entity.type
_entity.pdbx_description
1 polymer ?
#
loop_
_entity_poly.entity_id
_entity_poly.type
_entity_poly.pdbx_seq_one_letter_code
_entity_poly.pdbx_strand_id
1 'polypeptide(L)'
;MEPCSIEKLSILYQSADFLVVNKHWDIRIDSKMWYEKLTVQSQLKHRFPELADPGTYYGFRFCHQLDFSTSGALCVALNKEAAGRAYQCFKDRTVTKAYLALVRGTVSEKYMRISLAIGKNTQEGLTHMMCVEGAPGCKNAKSCQTDLVVLQHGSYKGDPVTKVLLQPLTGRTHQLRVHCSALGFPIVGDFTYSYKKDSEPYRMMLHAYYLRIPTDHELIEVTAPDPFQPDTDPNWTPHDTLCSLSKAMADLTASAKASERNRQNSELVKAETKPSSSYNETEEQRAVCQQWLAEWAFE
;
A
#
# COMPACT_ATOMS: atom_id res chain seq x y z
N MET A 1 2.16 -20.87 -10.77
CA MET A 1 2.92 -19.89 -9.97
C MET A 1 3.38 -20.54 -8.68
N GLU A 2 4.59 -20.21 -8.22
CA GLU A 2 5.16 -20.84 -7.04
C GLU A 2 4.52 -20.31 -5.75
N PRO A 3 4.27 -21.18 -4.75
CA PRO A 3 3.78 -20.75 -3.45
C PRO A 3 4.85 -19.99 -2.67
N CYS A 4 4.41 -19.18 -1.72
CA CYS A 4 5.31 -18.48 -0.80
C CYS A 4 6.09 -19.49 0.08
N SER A 5 7.36 -19.22 0.35
CA SER A 5 8.18 -20.04 1.25
C SER A 5 9.04 -19.16 2.17
N ILE A 6 9.58 -19.76 3.23
CA ILE A 6 10.37 -19.02 4.22
C ILE A 6 11.69 -18.50 3.63
N GLU A 7 12.26 -19.20 2.65
CA GLU A 7 13.52 -18.87 2.00
C GLU A 7 13.36 -17.78 0.92
N LYS A 8 12.15 -17.61 0.38
CA LYS A 8 11.88 -16.72 -0.76
C LYS A 8 11.49 -15.31 -0.31
N LEU A 9 12.49 -14.48 -0.04
CA LEU A 9 12.33 -13.05 0.19
C LEU A 9 12.91 -12.24 -0.97
N SER A 10 12.06 -11.54 -1.72
CA SER A 10 12.50 -10.64 -2.79
C SER A 10 12.78 -9.24 -2.23
N ILE A 11 13.99 -8.74 -2.49
CA ILE A 11 14.44 -7.42 -2.04
C ILE A 11 14.41 -6.47 -3.22
N LEU A 12 13.75 -5.33 -3.05
CA LEU A 12 13.67 -4.25 -4.04
C LEU A 12 14.69 -3.16 -3.77
N TYR A 13 15.07 -2.96 -2.51
CA TYR A 13 15.99 -1.93 -2.09
C TYR A 13 16.59 -2.25 -0.72
N GLN A 14 17.86 -1.92 -0.52
CA GLN A 14 18.53 -2.06 0.77
C GLN A 14 19.56 -0.94 0.94
N SER A 15 19.51 -0.27 2.08
CA SER A 15 20.48 0.73 2.55
C SER A 15 20.90 0.41 3.99
N ALA A 16 21.66 1.32 4.61
CA ALA A 16 21.99 1.22 6.03
C ALA A 16 20.76 1.44 6.94
N ASP A 17 19.77 2.20 6.48
CA ASP A 17 18.62 2.62 7.28
C ASP A 17 17.33 1.87 6.90
N PHE A 18 17.20 1.40 5.66
CA PHE A 18 15.96 0.84 5.14
C PHE A 18 16.15 -0.44 4.32
N LEU A 19 15.13 -1.29 4.36
CA LEU A 19 14.96 -2.45 3.50
C LEU A 19 13.56 -2.39 2.90
N VAL A 20 13.45 -2.50 1.58
CA VAL A 20 12.15 -2.67 0.90
C VAL A 20 12.09 -4.05 0.29
N VAL A 21 11.06 -4.79 0.65
CA VAL A 21 10.79 -6.14 0.13
C VAL A 21 9.62 -6.11 -0.85
N ASN A 22 9.65 -6.99 -1.83
CA ASN A 22 8.47 -7.32 -2.64
C ASN A 22 7.69 -8.40 -1.89
N LYS A 23 6.75 -7.97 -1.04
CA LYS A 23 5.90 -8.87 -0.26
C LYS A 23 5.14 -9.81 -1.19
N HIS A 24 5.15 -11.10 -0.90
CA HIS A 24 4.32 -12.05 -1.62
C HIS A 24 2.82 -11.79 -1.36
N TRP A 25 1.95 -12.33 -2.21
CA TRP A 25 0.52 -12.38 -1.93
C TRP A 25 0.21 -13.49 -0.91
N ASP A 26 -0.92 -13.38 -0.22
CA ASP A 26 -1.39 -14.32 0.81
C ASP A 26 -0.34 -14.66 1.88
N ILE A 27 0.35 -13.63 2.36
CA ILE A 27 1.25 -13.73 3.52
C ILE A 27 1.02 -12.54 4.44
N ARG A 28 0.96 -12.80 5.75
CA ARG A 28 0.88 -11.75 6.78
C ARG A 28 2.23 -11.06 6.93
N ILE A 29 2.20 -9.79 7.33
CA ILE A 29 3.42 -9.05 7.65
C ILE A 29 4.08 -9.66 8.89
N ASP A 30 3.30 -9.82 9.95
CA ASP A 30 3.67 -10.40 11.23
C ASP A 30 2.50 -11.25 11.78
N SER A 31 2.76 -11.97 12.86
CA SER A 31 1.73 -12.72 13.59
C SER A 31 2.17 -13.00 15.02
N LYS A 32 1.21 -12.95 15.94
CA LYS A 32 1.36 -13.45 17.32
C LYS A 32 1.02 -14.92 17.46
N MET A 33 0.41 -15.50 16.44
CA MET A 33 -0.09 -16.88 16.50
C MET A 33 1.08 -17.84 16.28
N TRP A 34 1.41 -18.63 17.30
CA TRP A 34 2.55 -19.55 17.28
C TRP A 34 2.57 -20.54 16.11
N TYR A 35 1.40 -20.84 15.53
CA TYR A 35 1.24 -21.74 14.40
C TYR A 35 1.41 -21.05 13.03
N GLU A 36 1.35 -19.72 12.98
CA GLU A 36 1.57 -18.94 11.75
C GLU A 36 3.07 -18.76 11.53
N LYS A 37 3.69 -19.76 10.89
CA LYS A 37 5.14 -19.79 10.70
C LYS A 37 5.63 -19.00 9.50
N LEU A 38 4.74 -18.69 8.54
CA LEU A 38 5.08 -18.02 7.30
C LEU A 38 4.54 -16.58 7.31
N THR A 39 5.42 -15.64 7.66
CA THR A 39 5.15 -14.20 7.66
C THR A 39 6.33 -13.48 7.02
N VAL A 40 6.15 -12.22 6.61
CA VAL A 40 7.29 -11.40 6.15
C VAL A 40 8.33 -11.28 7.26
N GLN A 41 7.88 -11.13 8.50
CA GLN A 41 8.74 -11.12 9.68
C GLN A 41 9.57 -12.40 9.82
N SER A 42 8.99 -13.59 9.61
CA SER A 42 9.75 -14.84 9.68
C SER A 42 10.72 -14.99 8.50
N GLN A 43 10.34 -14.54 7.29
CA GLN A 43 11.24 -14.48 6.13
C GLN A 43 12.44 -13.55 6.38
N LEU A 44 12.19 -12.37 6.94
CA LEU A 44 13.23 -11.40 7.32
C LEU A 44 14.16 -11.99 8.38
N LYS A 45 13.60 -12.60 9.43
CA LYS A 45 14.39 -13.24 10.49
C LYS A 45 15.25 -14.39 9.97
N HIS A 46 14.74 -15.15 9.01
CA HIS A 46 15.47 -16.24 8.37
C HIS A 46 16.63 -15.71 7.51
N ARG A 47 16.38 -14.66 6.73
CA ARG A 47 17.36 -14.12 5.75
C ARG A 47 18.37 -13.14 6.35
N PHE A 48 17.98 -12.41 7.38
CA PHE A 48 18.72 -11.33 8.04
C PHE A 48 18.56 -11.39 9.57
N PRO A 49 18.98 -12.48 10.23
CA PRO A 49 18.87 -12.59 11.69
C PRO A 49 19.59 -11.46 12.44
N GLU A 50 20.64 -10.88 11.85
CA GLU A 50 21.42 -9.76 12.39
C GLU A 50 20.67 -8.42 12.36
N LEU A 51 19.66 -8.28 11.51
CA LEU A 51 18.84 -7.06 11.41
C LEU A 51 17.66 -7.08 12.39
N ALA A 52 17.47 -8.17 13.14
CA ALA A 52 16.40 -8.27 14.12
C ALA A 52 16.68 -7.36 15.33
N ASP A 53 15.79 -6.43 15.62
CA ASP A 53 15.85 -5.50 16.73
C ASP A 53 15.18 -6.10 17.98
N PRO A 54 15.96 -6.49 19.02
CA PRO A 54 15.42 -7.08 20.24
C PRO A 54 14.59 -6.09 21.07
N GLY A 55 14.70 -4.79 20.81
CA GLY A 55 13.88 -3.75 21.43
C GLY A 55 12.49 -3.61 20.81
N THR A 56 12.15 -4.44 19.82
CA THR A 56 10.83 -4.49 19.19
C THR A 56 10.18 -5.85 19.42
N TYR A 57 8.85 -5.87 19.53
CA TYR A 57 8.12 -7.11 19.77
C TYR A 57 8.28 -8.12 18.61
N TYR A 58 8.25 -7.64 17.37
CA TYR A 58 8.37 -8.49 16.17
C TYR A 58 9.79 -8.61 15.61
N GLY A 59 10.77 -7.92 16.19
CA GLY A 59 12.15 -7.89 15.67
C GLY A 59 12.36 -6.93 14.49
N PHE A 60 11.33 -6.35 13.90
CA PHE A 60 11.47 -5.44 12.75
C PHE A 60 10.51 -4.26 12.85
N ARG A 61 10.90 -3.12 12.29
CA ARG A 61 10.14 -1.87 12.30
C ARG A 61 9.49 -1.65 10.94
N PHE A 62 8.29 -2.19 10.73
CA PHE A 62 7.55 -1.97 9.48
C PHE A 62 7.06 -0.52 9.39
N CYS A 63 7.42 0.17 8.31
CA CYS A 63 7.09 1.59 8.13
C CYS A 63 5.61 1.82 7.77
N HIS A 64 4.95 0.81 7.20
CA HIS A 64 3.54 0.82 6.85
C HIS A 64 2.99 -0.60 6.72
N GLN A 65 1.71 -0.72 6.42
CA GLN A 65 1.02 -1.99 6.23
C GLN A 65 0.66 -2.25 4.75
N LEU A 66 0.42 -3.52 4.46
CA LEU A 66 -0.22 -4.07 3.26
C LEU A 66 -1.16 -5.19 3.70
N ASP A 67 -2.32 -5.29 3.08
CA ASP A 67 -3.26 -6.38 3.35
C ASP A 67 -2.60 -7.74 3.09
N PHE A 68 -3.06 -8.78 3.81
CA PHE A 68 -2.62 -10.17 3.64
C PHE A 68 -2.50 -10.59 2.16
N SER A 69 -3.58 -10.42 1.40
CA SER A 69 -3.65 -10.83 -0.01
C SER A 69 -2.98 -9.87 -1.00
N THR A 70 -2.55 -8.68 -0.55
CA THR A 70 -1.88 -7.71 -1.42
C THR A 70 -0.39 -8.02 -1.47
N SER A 71 0.20 -8.13 -2.66
CA SER A 71 1.66 -8.24 -2.83
C SER A 71 2.30 -6.87 -3.06
N GLY A 72 3.63 -6.78 -3.08
CA GLY A 72 4.36 -5.61 -3.57
C GLY A 72 5.23 -4.93 -2.51
N ALA A 73 5.64 -3.70 -2.80
CA ALA A 73 6.61 -2.95 -2.00
C ALA A 73 6.16 -2.74 -0.54
N LEU A 74 6.94 -3.26 0.40
CA LEU A 74 6.79 -3.07 1.83
C LEU A 74 8.12 -2.59 2.43
N CYS A 75 8.12 -1.41 3.05
CA CYS A 75 9.31 -0.80 3.63
C CYS A 75 9.47 -1.15 5.13
N VAL A 76 10.69 -1.49 5.51
CA VAL A 76 11.13 -1.81 6.86
C VAL A 76 12.28 -0.87 7.21
N ALA A 77 12.20 -0.21 8.36
CA ALA A 77 13.31 0.56 8.93
C ALA A 77 14.22 -0.37 9.74
N LEU A 78 15.53 -0.20 9.58
CA LEU A 78 16.56 -1.03 10.22
C LEU A 78 17.04 -0.48 11.57
N ASN A 79 16.63 0.74 11.91
CA ASN A 79 16.90 1.38 13.20
C ASN A 79 15.74 2.31 13.63
N LYS A 80 15.79 2.78 14.88
CA LYS A 80 14.72 3.59 15.49
C LYS A 80 14.60 4.96 14.82
N GLU A 81 15.72 5.57 14.48
CA GLU A 81 15.80 6.88 13.84
C GLU A 81 15.16 6.84 12.44
N ALA A 82 15.51 5.83 11.64
CA ALA A 82 14.91 5.57 10.33
C ALA A 82 13.39 5.33 10.41
N ALA A 83 12.94 4.58 11.43
CA ALA A 83 11.51 4.37 11.66
C ALA A 83 10.78 5.68 11.97
N GLY A 84 11.38 6.55 12.79
CA GLY A 84 10.84 7.88 13.08
C GLY A 84 10.75 8.78 11.85
N ARG A 85 11.81 8.79 11.02
CA ARG A 85 11.83 9.53 9.75
C ARG A 85 10.72 9.07 8.79
N ALA A 86 10.61 7.76 8.57
CA ALA A 86 9.57 7.21 7.72
C ALA A 86 8.16 7.50 8.27
N TYR A 87 7.95 7.33 9.58
CA TYR A 87 6.69 7.66 10.25
C TYR A 87 6.26 9.11 9.97
N GLN A 88 7.20 10.06 10.07
CA GLN A 88 6.92 11.47 9.79
C GLN A 88 6.43 11.67 8.35
N CYS A 89 7.05 11.01 7.36
CA CYS A 89 6.58 11.06 5.97
C CYS A 89 5.15 10.54 5.80
N PHE A 90 4.78 9.44 6.47
CA PHE A 90 3.42 8.89 6.42
C PHE A 90 2.40 9.81 7.11
N LYS A 91 2.75 10.34 8.28
CA LYS A 91 1.93 11.28 9.05
C LYS A 91 1.66 12.56 8.25
N ASP A 92 2.69 13.08 7.60
CA ASP A 92 2.64 14.30 6.81
C ASP A 92 2.15 14.10 5.37
N ARG A 93 1.79 12.86 5.02
CA ARG A 93 1.28 12.47 3.69
C ARG A 93 2.21 12.86 2.54
N THR A 94 3.53 12.79 2.74
CA THR A 94 4.52 13.01 1.67
C THR A 94 4.83 11.74 0.89
N VAL A 95 4.46 10.57 1.42
CA VAL A 95 4.66 9.28 0.77
C VAL A 95 3.78 9.19 -0.48
N THR A 96 4.40 8.81 -1.60
CA THR A 96 3.67 8.49 -2.84
C THR A 96 3.60 6.99 -3.02
N LYS A 97 2.41 6.47 -3.32
CA LYS A 97 2.16 5.05 -3.55
C LYS A 97 1.38 4.87 -4.83
N ALA A 98 1.71 3.86 -5.62
CA ALA A 98 0.90 3.42 -6.74
C ALA A 98 0.76 1.91 -6.74
N TYR A 99 -0.42 1.43 -7.14
CA TYR A 99 -0.78 0.03 -7.15
C TYR A 99 -1.25 -0.36 -8.54
N LEU A 100 -0.86 -1.54 -9.00
CA LEU A 100 -1.49 -2.16 -10.14
C LEU A 100 -2.64 -3.03 -9.65
N ALA A 101 -3.72 -3.08 -10.44
CA ALA A 101 -4.78 -4.04 -10.23
C ALA A 101 -5.40 -4.53 -11.55
N LEU A 102 -5.91 -5.76 -11.53
CA LEU A 102 -6.94 -6.19 -12.48
C LEU A 102 -8.29 -6.08 -11.79
N VAL A 103 -9.22 -5.31 -12.36
CA VAL A 103 -10.59 -5.15 -11.86
C VAL A 103 -11.57 -5.81 -12.80
N ARG A 104 -12.63 -6.43 -12.26
CA ARG A 104 -13.70 -7.05 -13.05
C ARG A 104 -14.43 -5.99 -13.88
N GLY A 105 -14.83 -6.33 -15.09
CA GLY A 105 -15.54 -5.46 -16.02
C GLY A 105 -14.64 -4.52 -16.84
N THR A 106 -15.28 -3.79 -17.76
CA THR A 106 -14.63 -2.80 -18.63
C THR A 106 -14.88 -1.41 -18.08
N VAL A 107 -13.85 -0.76 -17.56
CA VAL A 107 -13.92 0.63 -17.09
C VAL A 107 -13.78 1.56 -18.29
N SER A 108 -14.84 2.26 -18.65
CA SER A 108 -14.85 3.19 -19.80
C SER A 108 -13.97 4.42 -19.58
N GLU A 109 -13.97 4.94 -18.35
CA GLU A 109 -13.39 6.24 -18.06
C GLU A 109 -11.89 6.12 -17.83
N LYS A 110 -11.11 6.76 -18.73
CA LYS A 110 -9.63 6.68 -18.72
C LYS A 110 -9.00 7.11 -17.40
N TYR A 111 -9.66 8.02 -16.70
CA TYR A 111 -9.24 8.54 -15.41
C TYR A 111 -10.45 8.80 -14.52
N MET A 112 -10.35 8.43 -13.25
CA MET A 112 -11.36 8.73 -12.23
C MET A 112 -10.71 9.13 -10.91
N ARG A 113 -11.30 10.12 -10.23
CA ARG A 113 -11.01 10.41 -8.82
C ARG A 113 -12.18 9.96 -7.94
N ILE A 114 -11.90 9.01 -7.07
CA ILE A 114 -12.87 8.39 -6.19
C ILE A 114 -12.74 9.04 -4.81
N SER A 115 -13.76 9.77 -4.37
CA SER A 115 -13.78 10.51 -3.09
C SER A 115 -14.80 9.98 -2.08
N LEU A 116 -15.19 8.70 -2.20
CA LEU A 116 -16.17 8.08 -1.32
C LEU A 116 -15.55 7.85 0.06
N ALA A 117 -16.10 8.46 1.11
CA ALA A 117 -15.61 8.23 2.47
C ALA A 117 -15.78 6.76 2.88
N ILE A 118 -14.84 6.22 3.67
CA ILE A 118 -14.84 4.80 4.10
C ILE A 118 -14.99 4.71 5.61
N GLY A 119 -15.90 3.88 6.08
CA GLY A 119 -16.15 3.56 7.49
C GLY A 119 -16.12 2.05 7.77
N LYS A 120 -16.27 1.70 9.05
CA LYS A 120 -16.41 0.30 9.49
C LYS A 120 -17.80 -0.21 9.15
N ASN A 121 -17.90 -1.46 8.67
CA ASN A 121 -19.18 -2.12 8.49
C ASN A 121 -19.61 -2.77 9.82
N THR A 122 -20.80 -2.43 10.32
CA THR A 122 -21.34 -3.00 11.56
C THR A 122 -22.43 -4.03 11.34
N GLN A 123 -22.69 -4.43 10.09
CA GLN A 123 -23.64 -5.49 9.80
C GLN A 123 -23.10 -6.85 10.24
N GLU A 124 -23.99 -7.69 10.77
CA GLU A 124 -23.67 -9.04 11.20
C GLU A 124 -23.06 -9.85 10.04
N GLY A 125 -21.98 -10.58 10.31
CA GLY A 125 -21.23 -11.34 9.30
C GLY A 125 -20.32 -10.51 8.38
N LEU A 126 -20.42 -9.18 8.39
CA LEU A 126 -19.62 -8.27 7.53
C LEU A 126 -18.68 -7.35 8.32
N THR A 127 -18.53 -7.55 9.63
CA THR A 127 -17.70 -6.69 10.50
C THR A 127 -16.21 -6.71 10.19
N HIS A 128 -15.73 -7.72 9.47
CA HIS A 128 -14.37 -7.80 8.92
C HIS A 128 -14.18 -6.95 7.65
N MET A 129 -15.27 -6.36 7.12
CA MET A 129 -15.27 -5.51 5.94
C MET A 129 -15.34 -4.03 6.32
N MET A 130 -14.82 -3.21 5.42
CA MET A 130 -15.07 -1.77 5.39
C MET A 130 -16.18 -1.47 4.38
N CYS A 131 -16.84 -0.32 4.50
CA CYS A 131 -17.88 0.09 3.55
C CYS A 131 -17.84 1.60 3.29
N VAL A 132 -18.43 2.02 2.18
CA VAL A 132 -18.53 3.45 1.81
C VAL A 132 -19.62 4.14 2.62
N GLU A 133 -19.49 5.46 2.80
CA GLU A 133 -20.54 6.30 3.37
C GLU A 133 -21.87 6.11 2.62
N GLY A 134 -22.98 6.08 3.37
CA GLY A 134 -24.31 5.80 2.83
C GLY A 134 -24.67 4.30 2.72
N ALA A 135 -23.69 3.39 2.76
CA ALA A 135 -23.98 1.96 2.80
C ALA A 135 -24.61 1.55 4.16
N PRO A 136 -25.52 0.56 4.19
CA PRO A 136 -26.09 0.04 5.43
C PRO A 136 -25.00 -0.39 6.42
N GLY A 137 -25.14 0.01 7.69
CA GLY A 137 -24.18 -0.30 8.75
C GLY A 137 -22.82 0.41 8.65
N CYS A 138 -22.65 1.40 7.77
CA CYS A 138 -21.44 2.21 7.74
C CYS A 138 -21.36 3.13 8.96
N LYS A 139 -20.28 3.02 9.74
CA LYS A 139 -20.00 3.87 10.91
C LYS A 139 -18.62 4.49 10.83
N ASN A 140 -18.50 5.72 11.35
CA ASN A 140 -17.24 6.47 11.45
C ASN A 140 -16.53 6.62 10.09
N ALA A 141 -17.30 6.98 9.04
CA ALA A 141 -16.75 7.19 7.72
C ALA A 141 -15.73 8.35 7.75
N LYS A 142 -14.57 8.12 7.14
CA LYS A 142 -13.49 9.11 7.05
C LYS A 142 -13.22 9.42 5.59
N SER A 143 -12.90 10.69 5.34
CA SER A 143 -12.52 11.17 4.02
C SER A 143 -11.38 10.31 3.43
N CYS A 144 -11.57 9.94 2.18
CA CYS A 144 -10.81 8.93 1.48
C CYS A 144 -10.74 9.30 -0.01
N GLN A 145 -9.55 9.25 -0.59
CA GLN A 145 -9.34 9.63 -2.00
C GLN A 145 -8.40 8.65 -2.71
N THR A 146 -8.83 8.17 -3.87
CA THR A 146 -8.05 7.32 -4.77
C THR A 146 -8.17 7.83 -6.20
N ASP A 147 -7.05 7.97 -6.87
CA ASP A 147 -6.99 8.18 -8.31
C ASP A 147 -6.87 6.84 -9.02
N LEU A 148 -7.62 6.66 -10.10
CA LEU A 148 -7.61 5.48 -10.95
C LEU A 148 -7.30 5.92 -12.37
N VAL A 149 -6.28 5.31 -12.98
CA VAL A 149 -5.95 5.46 -14.40
C VAL A 149 -6.13 4.10 -15.07
N VAL A 150 -6.92 4.05 -16.16
CA VAL A 150 -7.08 2.85 -16.97
C VAL A 150 -5.83 2.68 -17.85
N LEU A 151 -5.19 1.52 -17.75
CA LEU A 151 -4.03 1.17 -18.54
C LEU A 151 -4.43 0.36 -19.77
N GLN A 152 -5.12 -0.76 -19.54
CA GLN A 152 -5.48 -1.72 -20.58
C GLN A 152 -6.86 -2.33 -20.31
N HIS A 153 -7.60 -2.61 -21.37
CA HIS A 153 -8.74 -3.53 -21.32
C HIS A 153 -8.29 -4.93 -21.72
N GLY A 154 -8.97 -5.94 -21.21
CA GLY A 154 -8.76 -7.30 -21.67
C GLY A 154 -9.69 -8.29 -21.01
N SER A 155 -9.23 -9.53 -20.88
CA SER A 155 -9.99 -10.60 -20.23
C SER A 155 -9.13 -11.39 -19.24
N TYR A 156 -9.78 -11.88 -18.18
CA TYR A 156 -9.20 -12.82 -17.23
C TYR A 156 -10.04 -14.10 -17.24
N LYS A 157 -9.47 -15.21 -17.72
CA LYS A 157 -10.21 -16.48 -17.95
C LYS A 157 -11.47 -16.32 -18.82
N GLY A 158 -11.44 -15.40 -19.78
CA GLY A 158 -12.56 -15.13 -20.69
C GLY A 158 -13.53 -14.05 -20.20
N ASP A 159 -13.55 -13.70 -18.91
CA ASP A 159 -14.37 -12.62 -18.39
C ASP A 159 -13.71 -11.25 -18.65
N PRO A 160 -14.48 -10.19 -18.97
CA PRO A 160 -13.92 -8.86 -19.16
C PRO A 160 -13.30 -8.32 -17.88
N VAL A 161 -12.09 -7.77 -17.99
CA VAL A 161 -11.38 -7.09 -16.91
C VAL A 161 -10.63 -5.85 -17.43
N THR A 162 -10.30 -4.95 -16.51
CA THR A 162 -9.49 -3.77 -16.79
C THR A 162 -8.23 -3.78 -15.93
N LYS A 163 -7.07 -3.57 -16.55
CA LYS A 163 -5.83 -3.28 -15.84
C LYS A 163 -5.76 -1.79 -15.52
N VAL A 164 -5.58 -1.46 -14.25
CA VAL A 164 -5.59 -0.08 -13.74
C VAL A 164 -4.34 0.22 -12.90
N LEU A 165 -3.93 1.50 -12.92
CA LEU A 165 -3.02 2.08 -11.95
C LEU A 165 -3.86 2.85 -10.92
N LEU A 166 -3.67 2.54 -9.64
CA LEU A 166 -4.37 3.14 -8.52
C LEU A 166 -3.39 3.92 -7.65
N GLN A 167 -3.65 5.21 -7.42
CA GLN A 167 -2.89 6.05 -6.50
C GLN A 167 -3.78 6.46 -5.32
N PRO A 168 -3.64 5.80 -4.14
CA PRO A 168 -4.33 6.25 -2.95
C PRO A 168 -3.67 7.52 -2.39
N LEU A 169 -4.45 8.61 -2.30
CA LEU A 169 -4.04 9.88 -1.68
C LEU A 169 -4.26 9.89 -0.16
N THR A 170 -4.98 8.88 0.33
CA THR A 170 -5.21 8.58 1.74
C THR A 170 -4.81 7.14 2.06
N GLY A 171 -4.87 6.73 3.33
CA GLY A 171 -4.56 5.36 3.75
C GLY A 171 -5.63 4.77 4.66
N ARG A 172 -6.82 4.48 4.12
CA ARG A 172 -7.88 3.78 4.87
C ARG A 172 -7.74 2.27 4.68
N THR A 173 -8.17 1.49 5.68
CA THR A 173 -8.19 0.03 5.62
C THR A 173 -8.96 -0.43 4.39
N HIS A 174 -8.37 -1.35 3.62
CA HIS A 174 -8.94 -1.89 2.38
C HIS A 174 -9.37 -0.83 1.33
N GLN A 175 -8.82 0.40 1.40
CA GLN A 175 -9.30 1.54 0.62
C GLN A 175 -9.50 1.25 -0.87
N LEU A 176 -8.48 0.70 -1.53
CA LEU A 176 -8.51 0.43 -2.96
C LEU A 176 -9.57 -0.62 -3.32
N ARG A 177 -9.68 -1.66 -2.49
CA ARG A 177 -10.62 -2.78 -2.65
C ARG A 177 -12.06 -2.30 -2.53
N VAL A 178 -12.35 -1.51 -1.48
CA VAL A 178 -13.67 -0.90 -1.24
C VAL A 178 -14.04 0.04 -2.37
N HIS A 179 -13.14 0.95 -2.78
CA HIS A 179 -13.41 1.91 -3.84
C HIS A 179 -13.69 1.22 -5.18
N CYS A 180 -12.88 0.24 -5.57
CA CYS A 180 -13.08 -0.50 -6.81
C CYS A 180 -14.43 -1.26 -6.79
N SER A 181 -14.73 -1.95 -5.68
CA SER A 181 -16.03 -2.62 -5.49
C SER A 181 -17.22 -1.65 -5.53
N ALA A 182 -17.10 -0.48 -4.88
CA ALA A 182 -18.15 0.55 -4.86
C ALA A 182 -18.42 1.18 -6.24
N LEU A 183 -17.42 1.21 -7.13
CA LEU A 183 -17.61 1.60 -8.53
C LEU A 183 -18.24 0.49 -9.39
N GLY A 184 -18.48 -0.70 -8.84
CA GLY A 184 -18.99 -1.86 -9.58
C GLY A 184 -17.89 -2.69 -10.26
N PHE A 185 -16.61 -2.38 -10.03
CA PHE A 185 -15.47 -3.07 -10.62
C PHE A 185 -14.57 -3.68 -9.53
N PRO A 186 -15.03 -4.70 -8.78
CA PRO A 186 -14.23 -5.31 -7.72
C PRO A 186 -12.92 -5.87 -8.28
N ILE A 187 -11.87 -5.87 -7.46
CA ILE A 187 -10.57 -6.42 -7.84
C ILE A 187 -10.72 -7.94 -8.08
N VAL A 188 -10.12 -8.42 -9.17
CA VAL A 188 -10.12 -9.85 -9.53
C VAL A 188 -9.49 -10.66 -8.40
N GLY A 189 -10.21 -11.69 -7.95
CA GLY A 189 -9.78 -12.57 -6.85
C GLY A 189 -9.94 -11.96 -5.45
N ASP A 190 -10.60 -10.81 -5.31
CA ASP A 190 -10.95 -10.27 -3.99
C ASP A 190 -12.16 -11.02 -3.41
N PHE A 191 -11.90 -12.07 -2.66
CA PHE A 191 -12.94 -12.90 -2.04
C PHE A 191 -13.87 -12.10 -1.11
N THR A 192 -13.34 -11.10 -0.40
CA THR A 192 -14.11 -10.30 0.57
C THR A 192 -15.07 -9.35 -0.13
N TYR A 193 -14.56 -8.52 -1.03
CA TYR A 193 -15.35 -7.44 -1.65
C TYR A 193 -16.11 -7.85 -2.91
N SER A 194 -15.92 -9.09 -3.37
CA SER A 194 -16.81 -9.76 -4.33
C SER A 194 -17.97 -10.50 -3.66
N TYR A 195 -18.10 -10.45 -2.33
CA TYR A 195 -19.07 -11.23 -1.55
C TYR A 195 -18.96 -12.73 -1.82
N LYS A 196 -17.72 -13.25 -1.74
CA LYS A 196 -17.37 -14.68 -1.94
C LYS A 196 -17.59 -15.22 -3.35
N LYS A 197 -17.85 -14.35 -4.33
CA LYS A 197 -18.09 -14.75 -5.73
C LYS A 197 -16.81 -14.98 -6.52
N ASP A 198 -15.76 -14.24 -6.20
CA ASP A 198 -14.51 -14.25 -6.96
C ASP A 198 -13.41 -15.04 -6.21
N SER A 199 -13.56 -16.37 -6.18
CA SER A 199 -12.65 -17.30 -5.48
C SER A 199 -11.81 -18.17 -6.41
N GLU A 200 -12.02 -18.06 -7.72
CA GLU A 200 -11.40 -18.91 -8.74
C GLU A 200 -9.99 -18.44 -9.20
N PRO A 201 -9.66 -17.13 -9.20
CA PRO A 201 -8.28 -16.68 -9.36
C PRO A 201 -7.39 -17.19 -8.22
N TYR A 202 -6.13 -17.54 -8.52
CA TYR A 202 -5.19 -18.11 -7.53
C TYR A 202 -4.73 -17.10 -6.47
N ARG A 203 -5.05 -15.81 -6.64
CA ARG A 203 -4.72 -14.71 -5.73
C ARG A 203 -5.62 -13.50 -6.00
N MET A 204 -5.57 -12.53 -5.10
CA MET A 204 -6.09 -11.19 -5.37
C MET A 204 -5.13 -10.41 -6.29
N MET A 205 -5.67 -9.82 -7.34
CA MET A 205 -4.94 -9.04 -8.34
C MET A 205 -4.76 -7.59 -7.91
N LEU A 206 -4.15 -7.39 -6.75
CA LEU A 206 -3.71 -6.09 -6.24
C LEU A 206 -2.22 -6.16 -5.88
N HIS A 207 -1.44 -5.22 -6.40
CA HIS A 207 0.00 -5.18 -6.23
C HIS A 207 0.50 -3.77 -5.93
N ALA A 208 1.17 -3.58 -4.80
CA ALA A 208 1.86 -2.34 -4.43
C ALA A 208 3.09 -2.16 -5.33
N TYR A 209 2.88 -1.48 -6.46
CA TYR A 209 3.81 -1.40 -7.57
C TYR A 209 4.90 -0.36 -7.34
N TYR A 210 4.56 0.80 -6.80
CA TYR A 210 5.50 1.91 -6.61
C TYR A 210 5.37 2.48 -5.20
N LEU A 211 6.52 2.78 -4.60
CA LEU A 211 6.63 3.39 -3.29
C LEU A 211 7.74 4.44 -3.30
N ARG A 212 7.40 5.66 -2.88
CA ARG A 212 8.32 6.77 -2.68
C ARG A 212 8.17 7.34 -1.28
N ILE A 213 9.21 7.23 -0.46
CA ILE A 213 9.30 7.79 0.89
C ILE A 213 10.45 8.81 0.90
N PRO A 214 10.14 10.12 0.78
CA PRO A 214 11.15 11.17 0.83
C PRO A 214 11.48 11.51 2.28
N THR A 215 12.32 10.70 2.93
CA THR A 215 12.85 11.10 4.24
C THR A 215 13.83 12.25 4.08
N ASP A 216 14.11 12.96 5.16
CA ASP A 216 15.10 14.04 5.23
C ASP A 216 16.54 13.56 4.96
N HIS A 217 16.85 12.31 5.27
CA HIS A 217 18.18 11.72 5.11
C HIS A 217 18.34 10.88 3.82
N GLU A 218 17.28 10.18 3.43
CA GLU A 218 17.30 9.19 2.35
C GLU A 218 16.00 9.21 1.55
N LEU A 219 16.11 9.27 0.22
CA LEU A 219 14.96 9.06 -0.67
C LEU A 219 14.85 7.58 -1.01
N ILE A 220 13.85 6.91 -0.41
CA ILE A 220 13.49 5.54 -0.81
C ILE A 220 12.51 5.65 -1.97
N GLU A 221 12.93 5.29 -3.18
CA GLU A 221 12.09 5.26 -4.38
C GLU A 221 12.26 3.94 -5.11
N VAL A 222 11.21 3.12 -5.13
CA VAL A 222 11.25 1.74 -5.63
C VAL A 222 10.05 1.42 -6.50
N THR A 223 10.30 0.59 -7.51
CA THR A 223 9.28 0.01 -8.37
C THR A 223 9.41 -1.51 -8.34
N ALA A 224 8.36 -2.19 -7.90
CA ALA A 224 8.27 -3.63 -7.94
C ALA A 224 7.98 -4.11 -9.39
N PRO A 225 8.41 -5.33 -9.78
CA PRO A 225 8.05 -5.89 -11.08
C PRO A 225 6.52 -6.00 -11.23
N ASP A 226 6.01 -5.73 -12.43
CA ASP A 226 4.59 -5.87 -12.74
C ASP A 226 4.20 -7.36 -12.86
N PRO A 227 3.38 -7.91 -11.93
CA PRO A 227 3.03 -9.32 -11.94
C PRO A 227 1.86 -9.64 -12.89
N PHE A 228 1.17 -8.64 -13.45
CA PHE A 228 -0.04 -8.82 -14.26
C PHE A 228 0.31 -8.74 -15.74
N GLN A 229 1.17 -9.65 -16.17
CA GLN A 229 1.67 -9.79 -17.53
C GLN A 229 1.29 -11.18 -18.07
N PRO A 230 0.96 -11.33 -19.36
CA PRO A 230 0.57 -12.62 -19.94
C PRO A 230 1.61 -13.72 -19.73
N ASP A 231 2.90 -13.37 -19.78
CA ASP A 231 4.02 -14.30 -19.57
C ASP A 231 4.11 -14.81 -18.13
N THR A 232 3.60 -14.04 -17.16
CA THR A 232 3.58 -14.41 -15.73
C THR A 232 2.29 -15.13 -15.37
N ASP A 233 1.16 -14.70 -15.94
CA ASP A 233 -0.16 -15.24 -15.71
C ASP A 233 -0.94 -15.39 -17.03
N PRO A 234 -0.98 -16.59 -17.62
CA PRO A 234 -1.61 -16.83 -18.92
C PRO A 234 -3.14 -16.68 -18.90
N ASN A 235 -3.75 -16.53 -17.71
CA ASN A 235 -5.18 -16.26 -17.62
C ASN A 235 -5.50 -14.81 -17.98
N TRP A 236 -4.54 -13.91 -17.88
CA TRP A 236 -4.68 -12.51 -18.27
C TRP A 236 -4.30 -12.32 -19.74
N THR A 237 -5.30 -11.90 -20.52
CA THR A 237 -5.14 -11.57 -21.93
C THR A 237 -5.45 -10.09 -22.13
N PRO A 238 -4.45 -9.22 -22.42
CA PRO A 238 -4.69 -7.82 -22.78
C PRO A 238 -5.19 -7.69 -24.22
N HIS A 239 -6.09 -6.73 -24.47
CA HIS A 239 -6.69 -6.48 -25.80
C HIS A 239 -6.33 -5.07 -26.26
N ASP A 240 -6.81 -4.05 -25.54
CA ASP A 240 -6.61 -2.64 -25.87
C ASP A 240 -5.70 -1.96 -24.85
N THR A 241 -4.72 -1.19 -25.32
CA THR A 241 -3.86 -0.37 -24.46
C THR A 241 -4.28 1.09 -24.56
N LEU A 242 -4.86 1.63 -23.48
CA LEU A 242 -5.37 2.99 -23.42
C LEU A 242 -4.32 3.98 -22.90
N CYS A 243 -3.48 3.52 -21.96
CA CYS A 243 -2.35 4.26 -21.44
C CYS A 243 -1.21 3.29 -21.09
N SER A 244 -0.03 3.51 -21.65
CA SER A 244 1.15 2.73 -21.26
C SER A 244 1.50 2.97 -19.79
N LEU A 245 1.89 1.92 -19.07
CA LEU A 245 2.31 2.01 -17.67
C LEU A 245 3.46 3.03 -17.47
N SER A 246 4.43 3.07 -18.38
CA SER A 246 5.54 4.02 -18.34
C SER A 246 5.07 5.48 -18.36
N LYS A 247 4.13 5.82 -19.25
CA LYS A 247 3.50 7.14 -19.30
C LYS A 247 2.75 7.47 -18.02
N ALA A 248 1.87 6.57 -17.55
CA ALA A 248 1.10 6.79 -16.33
C ALA A 248 2.01 7.03 -15.10
N MET A 249 3.13 6.30 -15.02
CA MET A 249 4.14 6.49 -13.98
C MET A 249 4.93 7.78 -14.12
N ALA A 250 5.26 8.20 -15.35
CA ALA A 250 5.92 9.49 -15.58
C ALA A 250 5.03 10.65 -15.10
N ASP A 251 3.73 10.61 -15.40
CA ASP A 251 2.75 11.62 -14.96
C ASP A 251 2.61 11.63 -13.42
N LEU A 252 2.51 10.45 -12.79
CA LEU A 252 2.41 10.30 -11.34
C LEU A 252 3.67 10.84 -10.63
N THR A 253 4.85 10.46 -11.09
CA THR A 253 6.13 10.89 -10.48
C THR A 253 6.41 12.38 -10.70
N ALA A 254 6.04 12.93 -11.85
CA ALA A 254 6.11 14.37 -12.10
C ALA A 254 5.22 15.15 -11.13
N SER A 255 3.99 14.68 -10.91
CA SER A 255 3.05 15.27 -9.95
C SER A 255 3.57 15.21 -8.50
N ALA A 256 4.15 14.07 -8.09
CA ALA A 256 4.75 13.90 -6.77
C ALA A 256 5.91 14.88 -6.55
N LYS A 257 6.83 14.99 -7.51
CA LYS A 257 7.97 15.92 -7.47
C LYS A 257 7.53 17.38 -7.47
N ALA A 258 6.47 17.73 -8.22
CA ALA A 258 5.91 19.07 -8.20
C ALA A 258 5.29 19.42 -6.83
N SER A 259 4.56 18.49 -6.22
CA SER A 259 3.95 18.67 -4.90
C SER A 259 5.00 18.87 -3.81
N GLU A 260 6.10 18.11 -3.88
CA GLU A 260 7.25 18.24 -2.97
C GLU A 260 7.95 19.60 -3.10
N ARG A 261 8.24 20.05 -4.33
CA ARG A 261 8.83 21.39 -4.57
C ARG A 261 7.95 22.51 -4.01
N ASN A 262 6.63 22.42 -4.22
CA ASN A 262 5.69 23.41 -3.70
C ASN A 262 5.69 23.43 -2.16
N ARG A 263 5.78 22.26 -1.52
CA ARG A 263 5.86 22.16 -0.06
C ARG A 263 7.15 22.77 0.47
N GLN A 264 8.31 22.43 -0.12
CA GLN A 264 9.61 23.00 0.26
C GLN A 264 9.62 24.52 0.14
N ASN A 265 9.10 25.07 -0.96
CA ASN A 265 8.96 26.52 -1.12
C ASN A 265 8.06 27.14 -0.03
N SER A 266 6.96 26.47 0.33
CA SER A 266 6.06 26.96 1.38
C SER A 266 6.68 26.93 2.78
N GLU A 267 7.56 25.96 3.05
CA GLU A 267 8.29 25.84 4.32
C GLU A 267 9.42 26.88 4.42
N LEU A 268 10.13 27.16 3.32
CA LEU A 268 11.14 28.23 3.25
C LEU A 268 10.52 29.61 3.53
N VAL A 269 9.39 29.93 2.91
CA VAL A 269 8.66 31.19 3.15
C VAL A 269 8.18 31.30 4.61
N LYS A 270 7.78 30.19 5.23
CA LYS A 270 7.39 30.16 6.65
C LYS A 270 8.58 30.28 7.61
N ALA A 271 9.75 29.79 7.23
CA ALA A 271 10.98 29.92 8.01
C ALA A 271 11.52 31.35 7.98
N GLU A 272 11.40 32.05 6.85
CA GLU A 272 11.79 33.46 6.72
C GLU A 272 10.90 34.43 7.52
N THR A 273 9.67 34.01 7.85
CA THR A 273 8.68 34.84 8.56
C THR A 273 8.56 34.56 10.07
N LYS A 274 9.35 33.64 10.63
CA LYS A 274 9.39 33.36 12.08
C LYS A 274 10.76 33.68 12.69
N PRO A 275 10.85 34.36 13.85
CA PRO A 275 12.10 34.45 14.59
C PRO A 275 12.49 33.06 15.11
N SER A 276 13.80 32.77 15.11
CA SER A 276 14.39 31.46 15.39
C SER A 276 13.91 30.86 16.72
N SER A 277 13.00 29.89 16.66
CA SER A 277 12.76 28.94 17.75
C SER A 277 13.09 27.54 17.24
N SER A 278 14.06 26.88 17.87
CA SER A 278 14.37 25.47 17.60
C SER A 278 13.09 24.64 17.71
N TYR A 279 12.68 23.98 16.63
CA TYR A 279 11.61 23.00 16.63
C TYR A 279 12.08 21.79 17.44
N ASN A 280 11.89 21.85 18.76
CA ASN A 280 11.95 20.67 19.61
C ASN A 280 10.59 19.97 19.49
N GLU A 281 10.60 18.73 19.00
CA GLU A 281 9.44 17.83 19.05
C GLU A 281 8.82 17.85 20.46
N THR A 282 7.51 18.05 20.54
CA THR A 282 6.81 18.03 21.82
C THR A 282 6.77 16.61 22.39
N GLU A 283 6.75 16.46 23.71
CA GLU A 283 6.59 15.15 24.37
C GLU A 283 5.37 14.39 23.86
N GLU A 284 4.31 15.11 23.49
CA GLU A 284 3.09 14.57 22.90
C GLU A 284 3.33 13.95 21.51
N GLN A 285 4.15 14.59 20.66
CA GLN A 285 4.54 14.04 19.36
C GLN A 285 5.40 12.78 19.51
N ARG A 286 6.30 12.77 20.51
CA ARG A 286 7.08 11.58 20.86
C ARG A 286 6.21 10.46 21.42
N ALA A 287 5.22 10.78 22.25
CA ALA A 287 4.28 9.83 22.81
C ALA A 287 3.40 9.21 21.71
N VAL A 288 2.92 9.99 20.73
CA VAL A 288 2.15 9.47 19.59
C VAL A 288 3.02 8.62 18.66
N CYS A 289 4.29 8.97 18.45
CA CYS A 289 5.23 8.13 17.72
C CYS A 289 5.52 6.81 18.47
N GLN A 290 5.72 6.87 19.78
CA GLN A 290 5.90 5.69 20.62
C GLN A 290 4.64 4.83 20.70
N GLN A 291 3.46 5.43 20.79
CA GLN A 291 2.18 4.74 20.73
C GLN A 291 1.97 4.11 19.36
N TRP A 292 2.31 4.80 18.27
CA TRP A 292 2.28 4.23 16.94
C TRP A 292 3.29 3.09 16.77
N LEU A 293 4.43 3.09 17.45
CA LEU A 293 5.37 1.96 17.50
C LEU A 293 4.87 0.84 18.44
N ALA A 294 4.08 1.17 19.46
CA ALA A 294 3.59 0.26 20.50
C ALA A 294 2.22 -0.35 20.21
N GLU A 295 1.39 0.25 19.35
CA GLU A 295 0.15 -0.33 18.82
C GLU A 295 0.45 -1.59 18.00
N TRP A 296 1.73 -1.81 17.64
CA TRP A 296 2.23 -3.06 17.06
C TRP A 296 2.54 -4.13 18.11
N ALA A 297 2.45 -3.83 19.41
CA ALA A 297 2.46 -4.84 20.46
C ALA A 297 1.06 -5.41 20.75
N PHE A 298 -0.03 -4.72 20.36
CA PHE A 298 -1.40 -5.09 20.71
C PHE A 298 -2.41 -4.77 19.61
N GLU A 299 -2.44 -5.62 18.57
CA GLU A 299 -3.67 -6.20 17.99
C GLU A 299 -3.34 -7.58 17.39
#